data_AF-D1A3Q4-F1
#
_entry.id   AF-D1A3Q4-F1
#
_cell.length_a   1.000
_cell.length_b   1.000
_cell.length_c   1.000
_cell.angle_alpha   90.00
_cell.angle_beta   90.00
_cell.angle_gamma   90.00
#
_symmetry.space_group_name_H-M   'P 1'
#
loop_
_entity.id
_entity.type
_entity.pdbx_description
1 polymer ?
#
loop_
_entity_poly.entity_id
_entity_poly.type
_entity_poly.pdbx_seq_one_letter_code
_entity_poly.pdbx_strand_id
1 'polypeptide(L)'
;MSRRLLRLGVRLHPDKAAFRVHDRGADPSGLQAPAPPAGGALVSIGYDQMWIGSLQDDVDVTVLLEEWDGHPPPGRGDWEQEAAGEMYLRGAVAISTATGEPVLHGVRLLGGVGRYQMRIRAQHRAAIARLYDALLDRFRDGFSPQFQQALQELQGVEHYLIQLWPSPSSSGPQRTVTDADLALSGALPPPPGLEPPDQTGPLPSLPEPPALAARPEEGDVPRGDDGQFTELPAHAPPTGPGASPDDETATADPPPSPGGHK
;
A
#
# COMPACT_ATOMS: atom_id res chain seq x y z
N MET A 1 -15.19 16.68 -23.10
CA MET A 1 -15.14 15.46 -22.28
C MET A 1 -13.76 14.88 -22.40
N SER A 2 -13.14 14.49 -21.29
CA SER A 2 -11.82 13.85 -21.29
C SER A 2 -11.94 12.38 -21.70
N ARG A 3 -10.92 11.87 -22.38
CA ARG A 3 -10.78 10.47 -22.79
C ARG A 3 -9.63 9.83 -22.04
N ARG A 4 -9.82 8.56 -21.65
CA ARG A 4 -8.76 7.72 -21.11
C ARG A 4 -7.81 7.30 -22.23
N LEU A 5 -6.53 7.58 -22.05
CA LEU A 5 -5.43 7.30 -22.97
C LEU A 5 -4.79 5.94 -22.66
N LEU A 6 -4.60 5.64 -21.37
CA LEU A 6 -3.95 4.42 -20.88
C LEU A 6 -4.72 3.87 -19.68
N ARG A 7 -4.75 2.54 -19.53
CA ARG A 7 -5.08 1.86 -18.28
C ARG A 7 -4.17 0.65 -18.10
N LEU A 8 -3.56 0.52 -16.94
CA LEU A 8 -2.70 -0.59 -16.56
C LEU A 8 -3.05 -1.06 -15.14
N GLY A 9 -3.15 -2.37 -14.95
CA GLY A 9 -3.26 -2.99 -13.63
C GLY A 9 -1.97 -3.68 -13.25
N VAL A 10 -1.52 -3.50 -12.01
CA VAL A 10 -0.32 -4.11 -11.44
C VAL A 10 -0.64 -4.63 -10.05
N ARG A 11 -0.19 -5.84 -9.74
CA ARG A 11 -0.16 -6.34 -8.35
C ARG A 11 1.24 -6.20 -7.81
N LEU A 12 1.35 -5.73 -6.57
CA LEU A 12 2.63 -5.57 -5.90
C LEU A 12 2.49 -5.77 -4.40
N HIS A 13 3.58 -6.23 -3.80
CA HIS A 13 3.71 -6.37 -2.37
C HIS A 13 4.30 -5.08 -1.79
N PRO A 14 3.54 -4.27 -1.03
CA PRO A 14 4.06 -3.04 -0.44
C PRO A 14 4.97 -3.38 0.74
N ASP A 15 6.25 -3.11 0.63
CA ASP A 15 7.17 -3.24 1.75
C ASP A 15 7.18 -1.95 2.60
N LYS A 16 7.37 -2.10 3.91
CA LYS A 16 7.28 -0.97 4.86
C LYS A 16 5.97 -0.19 4.74
N ALA A 17 4.89 -0.90 4.40
CA ALA A 17 3.55 -0.37 4.19
C ALA A 17 3.50 0.80 3.20
N ALA A 18 4.36 0.82 2.17
CA ALA A 18 4.33 1.84 1.14
C ALA A 18 4.88 1.35 -0.20
N PHE A 19 4.52 2.05 -1.26
CA PHE A 19 5.16 1.90 -2.56
C PHE A 19 5.31 3.27 -3.23
N ARG A 20 6.20 3.34 -4.21
CA ARG A 20 6.59 4.58 -4.87
C ARG A 20 6.09 4.62 -6.29
N VAL A 21 5.60 5.79 -6.69
CA VAL A 21 5.26 6.11 -8.08
C VAL A 21 6.12 7.28 -8.50
N HIS A 22 6.87 7.14 -9.60
CA HIS A 22 7.93 8.08 -9.91
C HIS A 22 8.23 8.19 -11.40
N ASP A 23 8.89 9.27 -11.79
CA ASP A 23 9.57 9.37 -13.08
C ASP A 23 10.67 8.31 -13.19
N ARG A 24 10.91 7.81 -14.41
CA ARG A 24 11.95 6.80 -14.65
C ARG A 24 13.36 7.24 -14.22
N GLY A 25 13.64 8.54 -14.21
CA GLY A 25 14.94 9.10 -13.80
C GLY A 25 14.97 9.67 -12.38
N ALA A 26 13.93 9.47 -11.56
CA ALA A 26 13.85 10.03 -10.22
C ALA A 26 14.83 9.36 -9.24
N ASP A 27 15.58 10.18 -8.49
CA ASP A 27 16.47 9.71 -7.42
C ASP A 27 15.64 9.42 -6.14
N PRO A 28 15.59 8.17 -5.65
CA PRO A 28 14.85 7.81 -4.43
C PRO A 28 15.28 8.59 -3.18
N SER A 29 16.54 9.02 -3.13
CA SER A 29 17.13 9.73 -1.98
C SER A 29 17.44 11.19 -2.27
N GLY A 30 16.97 11.72 -3.41
CA GLY A 30 17.22 13.09 -3.80
C GLY A 30 16.63 14.10 -2.81
N LEU A 31 17.16 15.32 -2.77
CA LEU A 31 16.67 16.38 -1.87
C LEU A 31 15.19 16.75 -2.09
N GLN A 32 14.66 16.46 -3.28
CA GLN A 32 13.26 16.70 -3.65
C GLN A 32 12.38 15.45 -3.42
N ALA A 33 12.95 14.37 -2.88
CA ALA A 33 12.23 13.17 -2.52
C ALA A 33 11.30 13.47 -1.32
N PRO A 34 10.00 13.18 -1.44
CA PRO A 34 9.11 13.26 -0.30
C PRO A 34 9.48 12.14 0.68
N ALA A 35 9.30 12.41 1.98
CA ALA A 35 9.37 11.35 2.98
C ALA A 35 8.18 10.38 2.81
N PRO A 36 8.33 9.09 3.16
CA PRO A 36 7.20 8.16 3.18
C PRO A 36 6.04 8.68 4.03
N PRO A 37 4.78 8.33 3.71
CA PRO A 37 3.61 8.84 4.42
C PRO A 37 3.62 8.30 5.85
N ALA A 38 3.44 9.18 6.83
CA ALA A 38 3.36 8.82 8.24
C ALA A 38 1.91 8.81 8.73
N GLY A 39 1.64 8.05 9.80
CA GLY A 39 0.36 8.11 10.52
C GLY A 39 -0.87 7.71 9.69
N GLY A 40 -0.71 6.76 8.75
CA GLY A 40 -1.81 6.26 7.92
C GLY A 40 -2.19 7.14 6.73
N ALA A 41 -1.48 8.25 6.51
CA ALA A 41 -1.69 9.12 5.36
C ALA A 41 -1.60 8.36 4.02
N LEU A 42 -2.50 8.69 3.09
CA LEU A 42 -2.57 8.00 1.80
C LEU A 42 -1.36 8.29 0.91
N VAL A 43 -0.90 9.55 0.86
CA VAL A 43 0.11 9.96 -0.10
C VAL A 43 1.07 11.00 0.49
N SER A 44 2.31 10.98 0.01
CA SER A 44 3.29 12.04 0.20
C SER A 44 3.89 12.39 -1.17
N ILE A 45 3.74 13.64 -1.60
CA ILE A 45 4.00 14.06 -3.00
C ILE A 45 5.22 14.97 -3.03
N GLY A 46 6.19 14.63 -3.88
CA GLY A 46 7.36 15.45 -4.19
C GLY A 46 7.33 15.97 -5.62
N TYR A 47 8.49 16.35 -6.14
CA TYR A 47 8.58 16.98 -7.46
C TYR A 47 8.34 16.01 -8.63
N ASP A 48 9.05 14.88 -8.66
CA ASP A 48 9.04 13.87 -9.73
C ASP A 48 8.75 12.45 -9.21
N GLN A 49 8.38 12.34 -7.94
CA GLN A 49 8.01 11.09 -7.30
C GLN A 49 7.04 11.33 -6.14
N MET A 50 6.26 10.30 -5.83
CA MET A 50 5.36 10.26 -4.68
C MET A 50 5.40 8.89 -4.01
N TRP A 51 5.05 8.87 -2.74
CA TRP A 51 4.78 7.65 -1.99
C TRP A 51 3.29 7.47 -1.80
N ILE A 52 2.82 6.23 -1.93
CA ILE A 52 1.47 5.81 -1.56
C ILE A 52 1.60 4.86 -0.38
N GLY A 53 0.89 5.16 0.71
CA GLY A 53 0.91 4.39 1.94
C GLY A 53 -0.18 3.32 1.94
N SER A 54 0.21 2.07 2.19
CA SER A 54 -0.64 0.99 2.64
C SER A 54 -0.85 1.05 4.15
N LEU A 55 -1.88 0.39 4.68
CA LEU A 55 -2.01 0.16 6.12
C LEU A 55 -1.41 -1.17 6.56
N GLN A 56 -1.07 -2.05 5.61
CA GLN A 56 -0.53 -3.39 5.84
C GLN A 56 0.63 -3.66 4.87
N ASP A 57 1.66 -4.38 5.33
CA ASP A 57 2.82 -4.75 4.51
C ASP A 57 2.88 -6.24 4.14
N ASP A 58 2.08 -7.09 4.78
CA ASP A 58 2.05 -8.53 4.50
C ASP A 58 1.00 -8.95 3.42
N VAL A 59 0.37 -7.98 2.77
CA VAL A 59 -0.71 -8.20 1.80
C VAL A 59 -0.43 -7.49 0.49
N ASP A 60 -0.48 -8.22 -0.61
CA ASP A 60 -0.39 -7.67 -1.95
C ASP A 60 -1.51 -6.67 -2.21
N VAL A 61 -1.20 -5.60 -2.91
CA VAL A 61 -2.15 -4.56 -3.30
C VAL A 61 -2.35 -4.57 -4.82
N THR A 62 -3.53 -4.17 -5.25
CA THR A 62 -3.84 -3.99 -6.67
C THR A 62 -3.82 -2.50 -7.02
N VAL A 63 -2.92 -2.11 -7.92
CA VAL A 63 -2.78 -0.73 -8.40
C VAL A 63 -3.30 -0.64 -9.83
N LEU A 64 -4.26 0.24 -10.05
CA LEU A 64 -4.72 0.68 -11.36
C LEU A 64 -4.11 2.05 -11.66
N LEU A 65 -3.34 2.13 -12.74
CA LEU A 65 -2.78 3.36 -13.27
C LEU A 65 -3.52 3.75 -14.54
N GLU A 66 -4.06 4.96 -14.58
CA GLU A 66 -4.74 5.52 -15.75
C GLU A 66 -4.10 6.83 -16.18
N GLU A 67 -3.98 7.00 -17.49
CA GLU A 67 -3.66 8.28 -18.10
C GLU A 67 -4.88 8.81 -18.83
N TRP A 68 -5.14 10.11 -18.71
CA TRP A 68 -6.23 10.82 -19.37
C TRP A 68 -5.70 12.04 -20.13
N ASP A 69 -6.36 12.41 -21.22
CA ASP A 69 -6.02 13.60 -22.00
C ASP A 69 -6.46 14.92 -21.34
N GLY A 70 -7.19 14.83 -20.23
CA GLY A 70 -7.69 15.94 -19.44
C GLY A 70 -8.30 15.42 -18.14
N HIS A 71 -8.91 16.32 -17.37
CA HIS A 71 -9.43 16.01 -16.05
C HIS A 71 -10.45 14.84 -16.10
N PRO A 72 -10.20 13.70 -15.43
CA PRO A 72 -11.04 12.52 -15.51
C PRO A 72 -12.44 12.81 -14.93
N PRO A 73 -13.49 12.13 -15.44
CA PRO A 73 -14.82 12.24 -14.88
C PRO A 73 -14.80 11.86 -13.39
N PRO A 74 -15.74 12.38 -12.58
CA PRO A 74 -15.89 11.91 -11.21
C PRO A 74 -16.17 10.40 -11.26
N GLY A 75 -15.20 9.61 -10.82
CA GLY A 75 -15.30 8.15 -10.90
C GLY A 75 -16.46 7.65 -10.05
N ARG A 76 -17.11 6.58 -10.50
CA ARG A 76 -18.11 5.84 -9.72
C ARG A 76 -17.40 4.99 -8.67
N GLY A 77 -17.98 4.84 -7.48
CA GLY A 77 -17.49 3.96 -6.43
C GLY A 77 -17.32 4.63 -5.07
N ASP A 78 -17.45 3.81 -4.03
CA ASP A 78 -17.28 4.20 -2.63
C ASP A 78 -15.79 4.16 -2.26
N TRP A 79 -15.06 5.16 -2.71
CA TRP A 79 -13.64 5.34 -2.39
C TRP A 79 -13.51 5.78 -0.93
N GLU A 80 -12.68 5.06 -0.16
CA GLU A 80 -12.48 5.32 1.26
C GLU A 80 -11.70 6.62 1.47
N GLN A 81 -10.67 6.83 0.66
CA GLN A 81 -9.79 7.98 0.72
C GLN A 81 -9.47 8.47 -0.68
N GLU A 82 -9.34 9.78 -0.81
CA GLU A 82 -8.90 10.45 -2.03
C GLU A 82 -7.83 11.48 -1.69
N ALA A 83 -6.80 11.55 -2.52
CA ALA A 83 -5.80 12.61 -2.50
C ALA A 83 -5.56 13.11 -3.93
N ALA A 84 -5.14 14.37 -4.05
CA ALA A 84 -4.81 14.98 -5.32
C ALA A 84 -3.51 15.77 -5.20
N GLY A 85 -2.82 15.96 -6.33
CA GLY A 85 -1.60 16.73 -6.36
C GLY A 85 -1.08 16.92 -7.79
N GLU A 86 0.18 17.30 -7.89
CA GLU A 86 0.87 17.49 -9.16
C GLU A 86 2.31 16.98 -9.06
N MET A 87 2.81 16.35 -10.12
CA MET A 87 4.23 15.99 -10.27
C MET A 87 4.71 16.22 -11.69
N TYR A 88 6.02 16.38 -11.87
CA TYR A 88 6.66 16.47 -13.16
C TYR A 88 7.13 15.09 -13.63
N LEU A 89 6.71 14.70 -14.85
CA LEU A 89 7.08 13.42 -15.47
C LEU A 89 7.78 13.66 -16.81
N ARG A 90 8.86 12.92 -17.07
CA ARG A 90 9.66 12.97 -18.31
C ARG A 90 9.10 12.01 -19.36
N GLY A 91 7.78 11.90 -19.44
CA GLY A 91 7.07 11.09 -20.42
C GLY A 91 7.03 9.60 -20.11
N ALA A 92 7.44 9.19 -18.91
CA ALA A 92 7.24 7.84 -18.42
C ALA A 92 6.94 7.84 -16.92
N VAL A 93 6.20 6.83 -16.47
CA VAL A 93 5.89 6.60 -15.05
C VAL A 93 6.23 5.18 -14.66
N ALA A 94 6.92 5.05 -13.54
CA ALA A 94 7.37 3.79 -12.96
C ALA A 94 6.74 3.58 -11.57
N ILE A 95 6.68 2.33 -11.16
CA ILE A 95 6.23 1.91 -9.83
C ILE A 95 7.30 1.01 -9.23
N SER A 96 7.70 1.30 -8.00
CA SER A 96 8.66 0.51 -7.24
C SER A 96 8.17 0.28 -5.83
N THR A 97 8.70 -0.76 -5.19
CA THR A 97 8.60 -0.94 -3.74
C THR A 97 9.38 0.15 -3.00
N ALA A 98 9.20 0.27 -1.69
CA ALA A 98 9.96 1.16 -0.81
C ALA A 98 11.45 0.84 -0.72
N THR A 99 11.84 -0.42 -0.90
CA THR A 99 13.24 -0.84 -1.05
C THR A 99 13.83 -0.53 -2.43
N GLY A 100 13.01 -0.09 -3.39
CA GLY A 100 13.44 0.33 -4.72
C GLY A 100 13.39 -0.77 -5.77
N GLU A 101 12.84 -1.95 -5.47
CA GLU A 101 12.60 -3.00 -6.44
C GLU A 101 11.57 -2.51 -7.47
N PRO A 102 11.90 -2.49 -8.78
CA PRO A 102 10.98 -2.04 -9.81
C PRO A 102 9.88 -3.08 -10.04
N VAL A 103 8.63 -2.66 -9.84
CA VAL A 103 7.43 -3.44 -10.17
C VAL A 103 6.97 -3.10 -11.59
N LEU A 104 7.07 -1.82 -11.95
CA LEU A 104 6.79 -1.29 -13.28
C LEU A 104 7.98 -0.45 -13.76
N HIS A 105 8.75 -0.96 -14.72
CA HIS A 105 10.03 -0.39 -15.17
C HIS A 105 9.94 0.95 -15.96
N GLY A 106 8.78 1.61 -15.99
CA GLY A 106 8.56 2.85 -16.70
C GLY A 106 7.70 2.66 -17.94
N VAL A 107 6.40 2.93 -17.82
CA VAL A 107 5.45 2.96 -18.94
C VAL A 107 5.41 4.35 -19.53
N ARG A 108 5.47 4.42 -20.87
CA ARG A 108 5.44 5.67 -21.61
C ARG A 108 4.05 6.32 -21.53
N LEU A 109 4.03 7.60 -21.19
CA LEU A 109 2.83 8.44 -21.17
C LEU A 109 2.59 9.05 -22.54
N LEU A 110 1.34 9.01 -22.99
CA LEU A 110 0.88 9.53 -24.27
C LEU A 110 0.84 11.06 -24.30
N GLY A 111 0.56 11.68 -23.15
CA GLY A 111 0.63 13.13 -22.92
C GLY A 111 2.06 13.69 -22.95
N GLY A 112 3.07 12.81 -22.98
CA GLY A 112 4.47 13.19 -23.12
C GLY A 112 5.09 13.78 -21.85
N VAL A 113 6.06 14.68 -22.03
CA VAL A 113 6.81 15.32 -20.93
C VAL A 113 6.04 16.52 -20.39
N GLY A 114 5.93 16.66 -19.07
CA GLY A 114 5.32 17.84 -18.47
C GLY A 114 4.91 17.65 -17.02
N ARG A 115 4.17 18.64 -16.50
CA ARG A 115 3.48 18.54 -15.21
C ARG A 115 2.16 17.79 -15.39
N TYR A 116 1.93 16.79 -14.55
CA TYR A 116 0.71 16.01 -14.51
C TYR A 116 -0.01 16.29 -13.20
N GLN A 117 -1.28 16.65 -13.31
CA GLN A 117 -2.19 16.54 -12.18
C GLN A 117 -2.49 15.07 -11.93
N MET A 118 -2.70 14.74 -10.66
CA MET A 118 -2.99 13.39 -10.24
C MET A 118 -4.18 13.34 -9.29
N ARG A 119 -4.89 12.22 -9.34
CA ARG A 119 -5.86 11.81 -8.32
C ARG A 119 -5.56 10.39 -7.91
N ILE A 120 -5.38 10.18 -6.61
CA ILE A 120 -5.14 8.88 -6.00
C ILE A 120 -6.37 8.57 -5.17
N ARG A 121 -6.97 7.41 -5.41
CA ARG A 121 -8.08 6.90 -4.62
C ARG A 121 -7.71 5.55 -4.08
N ALA A 122 -8.10 5.29 -2.84
CA ALA A 122 -7.87 4.01 -2.20
C ALA A 122 -9.17 3.41 -1.70
N GLN A 123 -9.23 2.09 -1.72
CA GLN A 123 -10.35 1.31 -1.24
C GLN A 123 -9.85 0.11 -0.44
N HIS A 124 -10.61 -0.24 0.60
CA HIS A 124 -10.40 -1.41 1.46
C HIS A 124 -9.16 -1.37 2.37
N ARG A 125 -8.42 -0.25 2.44
CA ARG A 125 -7.24 -0.10 3.32
C ARG A 125 -7.60 -0.42 4.77
N ALA A 126 -8.63 0.25 5.32
CA ALA A 126 -9.01 0.07 6.71
C ALA A 126 -9.69 -1.29 6.96
N ALA A 127 -10.39 -1.84 5.96
CA ALA A 127 -11.04 -3.13 6.08
C ALA A 127 -10.02 -4.27 6.13
N ILE A 128 -9.01 -4.25 5.26
CA ILE A 128 -7.93 -5.25 5.22
C ILE A 128 -7.08 -5.18 6.47
N ALA A 129 -6.72 -3.99 6.96
CA ALA A 129 -6.02 -3.85 8.23
C ALA A 129 -6.77 -4.53 9.39
N ARG A 130 -8.08 -4.28 9.52
CA ARG A 130 -8.90 -4.91 10.57
C ARG A 130 -9.03 -6.42 10.41
N LEU A 131 -9.16 -6.90 9.17
CA LEU A 131 -9.24 -8.34 8.90
C LEU A 131 -7.92 -9.02 9.23
N TYR A 132 -6.79 -8.41 8.89
CA TYR A 132 -5.47 -8.92 9.22
C TYR A 132 -5.22 -8.96 10.73
N ASP A 133 -5.54 -7.87 11.46
CA ASP A 133 -5.46 -7.84 12.92
C ASP A 133 -6.30 -8.98 13.54
N ALA A 134 -7.52 -9.21 13.04
CA ALA A 134 -8.37 -10.29 13.51
C ALA A 134 -7.81 -11.70 13.19
N LEU A 135 -7.03 -11.86 12.11
CA LEU A 135 -6.32 -13.11 11.81
C LEU A 135 -5.20 -13.36 12.82
N LEU A 136 -4.42 -12.33 13.16
CA LEU A 136 -3.36 -12.43 14.17
C LEU A 136 -3.91 -12.76 15.55
N ASP A 137 -5.04 -12.15 15.93
CA ASP A 137 -5.72 -12.46 17.20
C ASP A 137 -6.25 -13.90 17.25
N ARG A 138 -6.73 -14.42 16.11
CA ARG A 138 -7.33 -15.77 16.02
C ARG A 138 -6.29 -16.88 15.97
N PHE A 139 -5.17 -16.68 15.26
CA PHE A 139 -4.16 -17.71 15.05
C PHE A 139 -2.90 -17.40 15.86
N ARG A 140 -2.60 -18.27 16.83
CA ARG A 140 -1.37 -18.16 17.64
C ARG A 140 -0.08 -18.35 16.84
N ASP A 141 -0.17 -19.00 15.68
CA ASP A 141 0.95 -19.29 14.77
C ASP A 141 0.64 -18.74 13.37
N GLY A 142 1.38 -17.70 12.98
CA GLY A 142 1.31 -17.05 11.66
C GLY A 142 1.86 -17.91 10.50
N PHE A 143 2.45 -19.06 10.79
CA PHE A 143 2.89 -20.01 9.76
C PHE A 143 1.95 -21.20 9.62
N SER A 144 0.86 -21.24 10.39
CA SER A 144 -0.12 -22.30 10.28
C SER A 144 -0.77 -22.31 8.89
N PRO A 145 -1.05 -23.49 8.31
CA PRO A 145 -1.71 -23.58 6.99
C PRO A 145 -3.04 -22.83 6.95
N GLN A 146 -3.78 -22.79 8.06
CA GLN A 146 -5.05 -22.08 8.17
C GLN A 146 -4.87 -20.56 8.14
N PHE A 147 -3.82 -20.03 8.80
CA PHE A 147 -3.49 -18.63 8.70
C PHE A 147 -3.08 -18.26 7.27
N GLN A 148 -2.22 -19.06 6.65
CA GLN A 148 -1.76 -18.81 5.27
C GLN A 148 -2.92 -18.86 4.27
N GLN A 149 -3.88 -19.77 4.45
CA GLN A 149 -5.10 -19.82 3.63
C GLN A 149 -5.95 -18.56 3.81
N ALA A 150 -6.17 -18.11 5.05
CA ALA A 150 -6.96 -16.91 5.31
C ALA A 150 -6.25 -15.63 4.84
N LEU A 151 -4.92 -15.57 4.98
CA LEU A 151 -4.10 -14.48 4.45
C LEU A 151 -4.20 -14.41 2.92
N GLN A 152 -4.25 -15.56 2.24
CA GLN A 152 -4.39 -15.64 0.78
C GLN A 152 -5.70 -14.99 0.28
N GLU A 153 -6.76 -15.00 1.08
CA GLU A 153 -8.04 -14.36 0.75
C GLU A 153 -7.97 -12.82 0.79
N LEU A 154 -7.02 -12.26 1.52
CA LEU A 154 -6.79 -10.80 1.61
C LEU A 154 -5.93 -10.29 0.45
N GLN A 155 -5.20 -11.16 -0.24
CA GLN A 155 -4.21 -10.79 -1.27
C GLN A 155 -4.85 -10.09 -2.46
N GLY A 156 -4.36 -8.89 -2.77
CA GLY A 156 -4.80 -8.07 -3.89
C GLY A 156 -6.15 -7.37 -3.69
N VAL A 157 -6.75 -7.47 -2.50
CA VAL A 157 -8.07 -6.88 -2.20
C VAL A 157 -7.97 -5.41 -1.80
N GLU A 158 -6.82 -4.96 -1.32
CA GLU A 158 -6.56 -3.53 -1.16
C GLU A 158 -6.29 -2.91 -2.53
N HIS A 159 -7.02 -1.84 -2.87
CA HIS A 159 -7.02 -1.26 -4.21
C HIS A 159 -6.62 0.21 -4.22
N TYR A 160 -5.80 0.56 -5.21
CA TYR A 160 -5.40 1.93 -5.51
C TYR A 160 -5.75 2.27 -6.96
N LEU A 161 -6.37 3.41 -7.17
CA LEU A 161 -6.55 4.01 -8.50
C LEU A 161 -5.75 5.31 -8.57
N ILE A 162 -4.79 5.35 -9.48
CA ILE A 162 -3.95 6.50 -9.78
C ILE A 162 -4.36 7.00 -11.16
N GLN A 163 -4.94 8.19 -11.21
CA GLN A 163 -5.31 8.85 -12.47
C GLN A 163 -4.38 10.02 -12.70
N LEU A 164 -3.77 10.08 -13.87
CA LEU A 164 -2.85 11.13 -14.30
C LEU A 164 -3.43 11.87 -15.50
N TRP A 165 -3.32 13.18 -15.54
CA TRP A 165 -3.61 13.98 -16.74
C TRP A 165 -2.73 15.22 -16.82
N PRO A 166 -2.42 15.71 -18.02
CA PRO A 166 -1.62 16.93 -18.18
C PRO A 166 -2.20 18.13 -17.43
N SER A 167 -1.34 18.87 -16.75
CA SER A 167 -1.71 20.09 -16.05
C SER A 167 -1.87 21.25 -17.04
N PRO A 168 -2.94 22.06 -16.96
CA PRO A 168 -3.18 23.19 -17.87
C PRO A 168 -2.15 24.31 -17.72
N SER A 169 -1.44 24.37 -16.58
CA SER A 169 -0.33 25.29 -16.33
C SER A 169 0.98 24.87 -17.02
N SER A 170 1.00 23.75 -17.74
CA SER A 170 2.11 23.32 -18.60
C SER A 170 2.21 24.22 -19.85
N SER A 171 2.55 25.50 -19.68
CA SER A 171 2.88 26.43 -20.79
C SER A 171 4.32 26.23 -21.32
N GLY A 172 4.81 24.99 -21.36
CA GLY A 172 5.98 24.58 -22.13
C GLY A 172 5.54 23.67 -23.28
N PRO A 173 6.33 23.51 -24.35
CA PRO A 173 5.94 22.67 -25.48
C PRO A 173 5.76 21.22 -25.01
N GLN A 174 4.53 20.80 -24.76
CA GLN A 174 4.20 19.39 -24.63
C GLN A 174 4.52 18.75 -25.96
N ARG A 175 5.61 17.97 -26.03
CA ARG A 175 5.79 17.03 -27.13
C ARG A 175 4.86 15.86 -26.86
N THR A 176 3.62 16.02 -27.30
CA THR A 176 2.66 14.92 -27.39
C THR A 176 3.32 13.84 -28.22
N VAL A 177 3.31 12.61 -27.70
CA VAL A 177 3.81 11.47 -28.45
C VAL A 177 2.82 11.23 -29.59
N THR A 178 3.30 11.30 -30.83
CA THR A 178 2.41 11.11 -31.98
C THR A 178 2.12 9.62 -32.19
N ASP A 179 1.01 9.32 -32.87
CA ASP A 179 0.68 7.98 -33.34
C ASP A 179 1.84 7.32 -34.12
N ALA A 180 2.64 8.13 -34.83
CA ALA A 180 3.82 7.65 -35.54
C ALA A 180 4.94 7.18 -34.58
N ASP A 181 5.16 7.90 -33.47
CA ASP A 181 6.14 7.50 -32.44
C ASP A 181 5.71 6.23 -31.70
N LEU A 182 4.40 6.03 -31.55
CA LEU A 182 3.79 4.82 -30.99
C LEU A 182 3.94 3.60 -31.92
N ALA A 183 3.71 3.80 -33.23
CA ALA A 183 3.94 2.78 -34.25
C ALA A 183 5.42 2.35 -34.34
N LEU A 184 6.35 3.30 -34.17
CA LEU A 184 7.80 3.03 -34.11
C LEU A 184 8.23 2.31 -32.82
N SER A 185 7.48 2.47 -31.72
CA SER A 185 7.75 1.81 -30.43
C SER A 185 7.04 0.45 -30.29
N GLY A 186 6.33 -0.02 -31.32
CA GLY A 186 5.60 -1.29 -31.31
C GLY A 186 4.30 -1.29 -30.51
N ALA A 187 3.81 -0.11 -30.09
CA ALA A 187 2.59 0.04 -29.31
C ALA A 187 1.56 0.82 -30.13
N LEU A 188 0.86 0.17 -31.06
CA LEU A 188 -0.25 0.83 -31.76
C LEU A 188 -1.37 1.20 -30.76
N PRO A 189 -1.84 2.45 -30.72
CA PRO A 189 -3.07 2.76 -30.00
C PRO A 189 -4.26 2.09 -30.71
N PRO A 190 -5.31 1.69 -29.96
CA PRO A 190 -6.52 1.16 -30.57
C PRO A 190 -7.19 2.25 -31.42
N PRO A 191 -7.81 1.86 -32.56
CA PRO A 191 -8.50 2.80 -33.43
C PRO A 191 -9.61 3.54 -32.66
N PRO A 192 -9.90 4.80 -33.03
CA PRO A 192 -10.92 5.60 -32.37
C PRO A 192 -12.29 4.91 -32.47
N GLY A 193 -12.95 4.69 -31.32
CA GLY A 193 -14.26 4.05 -31.22
C GLY A 193 -14.27 2.67 -30.56
N LEU A 194 -13.09 2.09 -30.29
CA LEU A 194 -12.96 0.93 -29.40
C LEU A 194 -12.45 1.45 -28.04
N GLU A 195 -13.28 1.34 -27.00
CA GLU A 195 -12.75 1.43 -25.64
C GLU A 195 -11.62 0.40 -25.53
N PRO A 196 -10.44 0.76 -25.00
CA PRO A 196 -9.39 -0.22 -24.78
C PRO A 196 -10.03 -1.35 -23.94
N PRO A 197 -9.85 -2.62 -24.34
CA PRO A 197 -10.39 -3.72 -23.55
C PRO A 197 -9.93 -3.52 -22.11
N ASP A 198 -10.84 -3.69 -21.15
CA ASP A 198 -10.50 -3.74 -19.75
C ASP A 198 -9.55 -4.94 -19.57
N GLN A 199 -8.25 -4.68 -19.72
CA GLN A 199 -7.19 -5.69 -19.59
C GLN A 199 -7.03 -6.14 -18.14
N THR A 200 -7.71 -5.47 -17.23
CA THR A 200 -7.96 -5.95 -15.88
C THR A 200 -9.39 -6.50 -15.90
N GLY A 201 -9.56 -7.79 -15.66
CA GLY A 201 -10.86 -8.35 -15.29
C GLY A 201 -11.47 -7.58 -14.10
N PRO A 202 -12.72 -7.89 -13.71
CA PRO A 202 -13.37 -7.22 -12.59
C PRO A 202 -12.43 -7.18 -11.37
N LEU A 203 -12.34 -6.02 -10.71
CA LEU A 203 -11.53 -5.84 -9.52
C LEU A 203 -11.96 -6.87 -8.47
N PRO A 204 -11.02 -7.59 -7.81
CA PRO A 204 -11.38 -8.50 -6.73
C PRO A 204 -12.15 -7.73 -5.66
N SER A 205 -13.31 -8.24 -5.28
CA SER A 205 -14.13 -7.65 -4.22
C SER A 205 -13.60 -8.08 -2.85
N LEU A 206 -14.00 -7.37 -1.79
CA LEU A 206 -13.77 -7.85 -0.43
C LEU A 206 -14.24 -9.32 -0.30
N PRO A 207 -13.43 -10.20 0.33
CA PRO A 207 -13.96 -11.49 0.73
C PRO A 207 -15.16 -11.26 1.66
N GLU A 208 -16.22 -12.04 1.47
CA GLU A 208 -17.33 -12.02 2.42
C GLU A 208 -16.77 -12.33 3.81
N PRO A 209 -17.11 -11.54 4.85
CA PRO A 209 -16.67 -11.87 6.20
C PRO A 209 -17.14 -13.30 6.50
N PRO A 210 -16.25 -14.22 6.96
CA PRO A 210 -16.72 -15.51 7.42
C PRO A 210 -17.76 -15.24 8.50
N ALA A 211 -18.96 -15.81 8.35
CA ALA A 211 -20.14 -15.55 9.18
C ALA A 211 -19.76 -15.44 10.67
N LEU A 212 -19.49 -14.22 11.11
CA LEU A 212 -19.05 -13.91 12.46
C LEU A 212 -20.30 -13.76 13.34
N ALA A 213 -21.15 -14.79 13.35
CA ALA A 213 -22.37 -14.84 14.16
C ALA A 213 -22.96 -16.27 14.19
N ALA A 214 -22.17 -17.24 14.62
CA ALA A 214 -22.73 -18.38 15.34
C ALA A 214 -21.88 -18.55 16.60
N ARG A 215 -22.19 -17.74 17.61
CA ARG A 215 -21.84 -18.09 18.99
C ARG A 215 -22.44 -19.49 19.20
N PRO A 216 -21.70 -20.50 19.70
CA PRO A 216 -22.38 -21.69 20.20
C PRO A 216 -23.31 -21.20 21.31
N GLU A 217 -24.60 -21.48 21.19
CA GLU A 217 -25.54 -21.26 22.27
C GLU A 217 -25.05 -22.06 23.48
N GLU A 218 -24.52 -21.35 24.48
CA GLU A 218 -24.45 -21.86 25.84
C GLU A 218 -25.89 -22.06 26.32
N GLY A 219 -26.37 -23.29 26.23
CA GLY A 219 -27.72 -23.61 26.62
C GLY A 219 -28.01 -25.10 26.61
N ASP A 220 -27.33 -25.86 27.48
CA ASP A 220 -28.01 -26.76 28.43
C ASP A 220 -26.96 -27.36 29.39
N VAL A 221 -26.85 -26.81 30.60
CA VAL A 221 -26.15 -27.48 31.71
C VAL A 221 -27.23 -28.07 32.60
N PRO A 222 -27.34 -29.41 32.73
CA PRO A 222 -28.32 -30.00 33.61
C PRO A 222 -27.95 -29.69 35.06
N ARG A 223 -28.93 -29.12 35.76
CA ARG A 223 -28.91 -28.71 37.17
C ARG A 223 -28.62 -29.93 38.06
N GLY A 224 -27.37 -30.04 38.50
CA GLY A 224 -26.90 -31.02 39.48
C GLY A 224 -26.89 -30.41 40.89
N ASP A 225 -27.91 -30.78 41.65
CA ASP A 225 -27.99 -31.04 43.09
C ASP A 225 -27.21 -30.18 44.11
N ASP A 226 -27.99 -29.59 45.03
CA ASP A 226 -27.55 -28.91 46.25
C ASP A 226 -26.89 -29.90 47.23
N GLY A 227 -25.69 -29.60 47.73
CA GLY A 227 -25.08 -30.45 48.75
C GLY A 227 -23.75 -30.00 49.35
N GLN A 228 -23.86 -29.24 50.45
CA GLN A 228 -22.93 -29.17 51.60
C GLN A 228 -21.63 -28.33 51.53
N PHE A 229 -21.71 -27.23 52.29
CA PHE A 229 -20.69 -26.62 53.18
C PHE A 229 -19.39 -27.40 53.43
N THR A 230 -18.25 -26.70 53.38
CA THR A 230 -17.27 -26.63 54.50
C THR A 230 -16.40 -25.35 54.38
N GLU A 231 -16.05 -24.81 55.53
CA GLU A 231 -15.57 -23.47 55.87
C GLU A 231 -14.03 -23.44 56.08
N LEU A 232 -13.32 -22.46 55.46
CA LEU A 232 -12.06 -21.74 55.86
C LEU A 232 -10.77 -22.56 56.24
N PRO A 233 -9.55 -21.94 56.42
CA PRO A 233 -9.17 -20.52 56.40
C PRO A 233 -7.92 -20.14 55.57
N ALA A 234 -7.65 -18.83 55.53
CA ALA A 234 -6.46 -18.16 55.03
C ALA A 234 -5.18 -18.46 55.83
N HIS A 235 -4.02 -18.50 55.16
CA HIS A 235 -2.72 -18.25 55.78
C HIS A 235 -1.70 -17.65 54.78
N ALA A 236 -0.85 -16.79 55.33
CA ALA A 236 0.01 -15.76 54.73
C ALA A 236 1.31 -16.28 54.05
N PRO A 237 2.17 -15.40 53.47
CA PRO A 237 3.18 -15.72 52.46
C PRO A 237 4.54 -16.12 53.07
N PRO A 238 5.49 -16.65 52.26
CA PRO A 238 6.89 -16.70 52.65
C PRO A 238 7.72 -15.56 52.04
N THR A 239 8.37 -14.84 52.96
CA THR A 239 9.57 -13.99 52.85
C THR A 239 10.77 -14.71 52.20
N GLY A 240 11.67 -13.94 51.54
CA GLY A 240 12.98 -14.37 51.01
C GLY A 240 14.00 -14.79 52.09
N PRO A 241 15.34 -14.89 51.85
CA PRO A 241 16.16 -13.89 51.13
C PRO A 241 17.42 -14.40 50.38
N GLY A 242 18.17 -13.46 49.77
CA GLY A 242 19.61 -13.57 49.45
C GLY A 242 19.92 -14.11 48.04
N ALA A 243 20.87 -13.59 47.27
CA ALA A 243 21.87 -12.55 47.43
C ALA A 243 22.37 -12.19 46.01
N SER A 244 22.58 -10.90 45.71
CA SER A 244 23.51 -10.48 44.65
C SER A 244 24.96 -10.76 45.13
N PRO A 245 25.96 -10.89 44.23
CA PRO A 245 26.53 -9.68 43.63
C PRO A 245 27.14 -9.83 42.22
N ASP A 246 27.38 -8.67 41.61
CA ASP A 246 28.41 -8.29 40.62
C ASP A 246 28.57 -9.09 39.32
N ASP A 247 28.32 -8.42 38.19
CA ASP A 247 29.42 -8.27 37.22
C ASP A 247 29.34 -6.92 36.48
N GLU A 248 30.53 -6.35 36.38
CA GLU A 248 30.91 -5.04 35.87
C GLU A 248 31.22 -5.15 34.37
N THR A 249 31.49 -4.01 33.71
CA THR A 249 32.01 -3.82 32.34
C THR A 249 30.99 -3.81 31.19
N ALA A 250 31.04 -2.90 30.21
CA ALA A 250 31.92 -1.77 29.94
C ALA A 250 31.21 -0.77 29.00
N THR A 251 31.38 0.50 29.30
CA THR A 251 31.15 1.65 28.41
C THR A 251 32.15 1.60 27.26
N ALA A 252 31.66 1.56 26.01
CA ALA A 252 32.49 1.71 24.82
C ALA A 252 32.38 3.15 24.28
N ASP A 253 33.51 3.86 24.34
CA ASP A 253 33.78 5.16 23.73
C ASP A 253 33.92 5.01 22.19
N PRO A 254 33.41 5.92 21.36
CA PRO A 254 33.57 5.86 19.91
C PRO A 254 35.00 6.18 19.41
N PRO A 255 35.43 5.63 18.25
CA PRO A 255 36.77 5.85 17.71
C PRO A 255 36.93 7.25 17.07
N PRO A 256 38.15 7.82 17.08
CA PRO A 256 38.43 9.15 16.53
C PRO A 256 38.59 9.16 14.99
N SER A 257 38.13 10.25 14.37
CA SER A 257 38.30 10.57 12.95
C SER A 257 39.77 10.74 12.54
N PRO A 258 40.19 10.24 11.37
CA PRO A 258 41.47 10.64 10.79
C PRO A 258 41.33 11.96 10.02
N GLY A 259 42.09 12.95 10.49
CA GLY A 259 42.30 14.24 9.85
C GLY A 259 43.06 14.14 8.53
N GLY A 260 42.88 15.16 7.71
CA GLY A 260 43.50 15.29 6.40
C GLY A 260 45.01 15.52 6.44
N HIS A 261 45.64 15.16 5.33
CA HIS A 261 46.91 15.71 4.89
C HIS A 261 46.83 16.04 3.40
N LYS A 262 47.05 17.32 3.12
CA LYS A 262 47.75 17.95 1.99
C LYS A 262 47.83 17.22 0.65
#